data_AF-A0A2R6BFI3-F1
#
_entry.id   AF-A0A2R6BFI3-F1
#
_cell.length_a   1.000
_cell.length_b   1.000
_cell.length_c   1.000
_cell.angle_alpha   90.00
_cell.angle_beta   90.00
_cell.angle_gamma   90.00
#
_symmetry.space_group_name_H-M   'P 1'
#
loop_
_entity.id
_entity.type
_entity.pdbx_description
1 polymer ?
#
loop_
_entity_poly.entity_id
_entity_poly.type
_entity_poly.pdbx_seq_one_letter_code
_entity_poly.pdbx_strand_id
1 'polypeptide(L)'
;MSKKSSVRLSRIVASTAAVAPIAILLAAPGAPEISFPLLPFLKFELWEIPVYFAFYFFGFRTALLTEVVVYAVIQTHPTTILFAPVYNLVAVLATLVGLRLTAGIPKYSKPLGLGVSSALRAAVMVGFNYVFVQLPIPFGFSFPAREVVPLLIPIAIFNVIVTLYSAGLALMVYDVVWKRILLRSQTSIRA
;
A
#
# COMPACT_ATOMS: atom_id res chain seq x y z
N MET A 1 9.24 25.52 16.70
CA MET A 1 8.83 24.10 16.87
C MET A 1 9.12 23.65 18.30
N SER A 2 8.17 23.00 18.99
CA SER A 2 8.43 22.42 20.31
C SER A 2 9.40 21.24 20.21
N LYS A 3 10.31 21.04 21.17
CA LYS A 3 11.26 19.90 21.23
C LYS A 3 10.57 18.53 21.07
N LYS A 4 9.31 18.40 21.52
CA LYS A 4 8.51 17.18 21.35
C LYS A 4 8.08 16.95 19.88
N SER A 5 7.86 18.03 19.13
CA SER A 5 7.48 17.97 17.71
C SER A 5 8.66 17.58 16.81
N SER A 6 9.87 18.08 17.10
CA SER A 6 11.08 17.70 16.35
C SER A 6 11.42 16.23 16.56
N VAL A 7 11.41 15.72 17.80
CA VAL A 7 11.67 14.30 18.08
C VAL A 7 10.69 13.38 17.36
N ARG A 8 9.40 13.75 17.32
CA ARG A 8 8.38 12.96 16.60
C ARG A 8 8.64 12.94 15.11
N LEU A 9 9.02 14.07 14.52
CA LEU A 9 9.36 14.17 13.10
C LEU A 9 10.60 13.33 12.79
N SER A 10 11.67 13.45 13.58
CA SER A 10 12.91 12.66 13.40
C SER A 10 12.63 11.16 13.42
N ARG A 11 11.74 10.69 14.31
CA ARG A 11 11.34 9.28 14.34
C ARG A 11 10.59 8.85 13.08
N ILE A 12 9.67 9.68 12.58
CA ILE A 12 8.95 9.39 11.33
C ILE A 12 9.95 9.28 10.16
N VAL A 13 10.85 10.26 10.03
CA VAL A 13 11.86 10.28 8.96
C VAL A 13 12.78 9.06 9.04
N ALA A 14 13.31 8.75 10.24
CA ALA A 14 14.20 7.60 10.44
C ALA A 14 13.50 6.27 10.13
N SER A 15 12.25 6.09 10.58
CA SER A 15 11.47 4.89 10.29
C SER A 15 11.15 4.77 8.79
N THR A 16 10.80 5.86 8.12
CA THR A 16 10.60 5.86 6.67
C THR A 16 11.88 5.52 5.92
N ALA A 17 13.03 6.10 6.31
CA ALA A 17 14.32 5.81 5.69
C ALA A 17 14.74 4.33 5.87
N ALA A 18 14.28 3.65 6.93
CA ALA A 18 14.53 2.24 7.13
C ALA A 18 13.62 1.33 6.28
N VAL A 19 12.38 1.74 6.01
CA VAL A 19 11.37 0.88 5.37
C VAL A 19 11.21 1.14 3.87
N ALA A 20 11.25 2.42 3.44
CA ALA A 20 11.03 2.79 2.04
C ALA A 20 12.00 2.14 1.05
N PRO A 21 13.32 1.99 1.35
CA PRO A 21 14.23 1.30 0.44
C PRO A 21 13.82 -0.14 0.12
N ILE A 22 13.22 -0.85 1.08
CA ILE A 22 12.73 -2.22 0.87
C ILE A 22 11.56 -2.22 -0.11
N ALA A 23 10.59 -1.32 0.06
CA ALA A 23 9.48 -1.18 -0.88
C ALA A 23 9.98 -0.78 -2.28
N ILE A 24 10.92 0.17 -2.37
CA ILE A 24 11.50 0.60 -3.65
C ILE A 24 12.18 -0.57 -4.37
N LEU A 25 12.98 -1.37 -3.67
CA LEU A 25 13.64 -2.54 -4.28
C LEU A 25 12.64 -3.58 -4.77
N LEU A 26 11.52 -3.77 -4.06
CA LEU A 26 10.45 -4.68 -4.45
C LEU A 26 9.54 -4.13 -5.56
N ALA A 27 9.59 -2.81 -5.82
CA ALA A 27 8.88 -2.14 -6.91
C ALA A 27 9.79 -1.84 -8.11
N ALA A 28 11.08 -2.13 -8.01
CA ALA A 28 12.05 -1.83 -9.04
C ALA A 28 11.83 -2.71 -10.29
N PRO A 29 12.21 -2.24 -11.48
CA PRO A 29 12.17 -3.06 -12.69
C PRO A 29 12.92 -4.38 -12.50
N GLY A 30 12.27 -5.50 -12.84
CA GLY A 30 12.82 -6.85 -12.66
C GLY A 30 12.52 -7.49 -11.30
N ALA A 31 11.82 -6.79 -10.40
CA ALA A 31 11.25 -7.42 -9.22
C ALA A 31 10.20 -8.48 -9.60
N PRO A 32 9.97 -9.51 -8.77
CA PRO A 32 8.97 -10.53 -9.03
C PRO A 32 7.57 -9.93 -9.14
N GLU A 33 6.95 -10.11 -10.31
CA GLU A 33 5.59 -9.68 -10.61
C GLU A 33 4.82 -10.84 -11.27
N ILE A 34 3.51 -10.91 -10.99
CA ILE A 34 2.60 -11.87 -11.64
C ILE A 34 1.46 -11.08 -12.26
N SER A 35 1.29 -11.17 -13.59
CA SER A 35 0.18 -10.51 -14.27
C SER A 35 -1.15 -11.13 -13.86
N PHE A 36 -2.17 -10.30 -13.65
CA PHE A 36 -3.51 -10.78 -13.35
C PHE A 36 -4.11 -11.48 -14.58
N PRO A 37 -4.59 -12.74 -14.49
CA PRO A 37 -4.99 -13.52 -15.66
C PRO A 37 -6.07 -12.88 -16.54
N LEU A 38 -7.01 -12.13 -15.93
CA LEU A 38 -8.09 -11.48 -16.67
C LEU A 38 -7.67 -10.13 -17.26
N LEU A 39 -6.69 -9.45 -16.68
CA LEU A 39 -6.22 -8.12 -17.09
C LEU A 39 -4.70 -8.01 -16.91
N PRO A 40 -3.89 -8.40 -17.90
CA PRO A 40 -2.43 -8.52 -17.74
C PRO A 40 -1.69 -7.22 -17.44
N PHE A 41 -2.30 -6.06 -17.66
CA PHE A 41 -1.76 -4.76 -17.27
C PHE A 41 -1.84 -4.51 -15.76
N LEU A 42 -2.63 -5.30 -15.02
CA LEU A 42 -2.63 -5.33 -13.56
C LEU A 42 -1.63 -6.38 -13.07
N LYS A 43 -0.80 -6.01 -12.10
CA LYS A 43 0.31 -6.84 -11.62
C LYS A 43 0.23 -7.07 -10.12
N PHE A 44 0.38 -8.32 -9.72
CA PHE A 44 0.62 -8.66 -8.32
C PHE A 44 2.10 -8.46 -8.00
N GLU A 45 2.36 -7.58 -7.05
CA GLU A 45 3.70 -7.21 -6.63
C GLU A 45 3.79 -7.21 -5.09
N LEU A 46 5.00 -7.30 -4.55
CA LEU A 46 5.22 -7.42 -3.10
C LEU A 46 5.57 -6.10 -2.42
N TRP A 47 5.75 -5.01 -3.17
CA TRP A 47 6.25 -3.74 -2.66
C TRP A 47 5.31 -3.00 -1.72
N GLU A 48 3.99 -3.28 -1.76
CA GLU A 48 3.04 -2.67 -0.84
C GLU A 48 3.21 -3.22 0.60
N ILE A 49 3.79 -4.41 0.77
CA ILE A 49 3.94 -5.08 2.08
C ILE A 49 4.75 -4.23 3.07
N PRO A 50 5.97 -3.72 2.75
CA PRO A 50 6.69 -2.83 3.65
C PRO A 50 5.93 -1.54 3.99
N VAL A 51 5.15 -0.98 3.06
CA VAL A 51 4.34 0.24 3.33
C VAL A 51 3.28 -0.04 4.39
N TYR A 52 2.53 -1.14 4.25
CA TYR A 52 1.54 -1.52 5.26
C TYR A 52 2.19 -1.99 6.57
N PHE A 53 3.38 -2.58 6.53
CA PHE A 53 4.14 -2.88 7.74
C PHE A 53 4.48 -1.58 8.49
N ALA A 54 4.88 -0.52 7.77
CA ALA A 54 5.11 0.78 8.40
C ALA A 54 3.83 1.34 9.05
N PHE A 55 2.66 1.09 8.47
CA PHE A 55 1.38 1.46 9.09
C PHE A 55 1.18 0.74 10.41
N TYR A 56 1.32 -0.59 10.45
CA TYR A 56 1.09 -1.38 11.66
C TYR A 56 2.13 -1.09 12.75
N PHE A 57 3.40 -0.91 12.38
CA PHE A 57 4.50 -0.81 13.33
C PHE A 57 4.79 0.63 13.78
N PHE A 58 4.76 1.61 12.87
CA PHE A 58 5.11 3.00 13.15
C PHE A 58 3.92 3.98 13.07
N GLY A 59 2.79 3.53 12.52
CA GLY A 59 1.56 4.28 12.41
C GLY A 59 1.37 4.99 11.06
N PHE A 60 0.17 5.52 10.89
CA PHE A 60 -0.33 6.08 9.62
C PHE A 60 0.57 7.15 8.98
N ARG A 61 1.14 8.09 9.75
CA ARG A 61 1.98 9.16 9.19
C ARG A 61 3.28 8.64 8.57
N THR A 62 3.88 7.62 9.18
CA THR A 62 5.09 6.98 8.65
C THR A 62 4.77 6.23 7.38
N ALA A 63 3.66 5.47 7.34
CA ALA A 63 3.22 4.78 6.14
C ALA A 63 2.95 5.72 4.97
N LEU A 64 2.26 6.85 5.23
CA LEU A 64 2.03 7.87 4.21
C LEU A 64 3.33 8.43 3.64
N LEU A 65 4.29 8.79 4.51
CA LEU A 65 5.58 9.30 4.03
C LEU A 65 6.37 8.23 3.27
N THR A 66 6.33 6.98 3.73
CA THR A 66 6.94 5.84 3.03
C THR A 66 6.35 5.70 1.62
N GLU A 67 5.02 5.72 1.48
CA GLU A 67 4.35 5.63 0.19
C GLU A 67 4.71 6.78 -0.75
N VAL A 68 4.72 8.02 -0.23
CA VAL A 68 5.09 9.21 -1.01
C VAL A 68 6.52 9.11 -1.54
N VAL A 69 7.45 8.60 -0.73
CA VAL A 69 8.85 8.37 -1.14
C VAL A 69 8.94 7.27 -2.19
N VAL A 70 8.22 6.15 -2.01
CA VAL A 70 8.16 5.06 -3.00
C VAL A 70 7.63 5.58 -4.33
N TYR A 71 6.48 6.26 -4.31
CA TYR A 71 5.89 6.89 -5.48
C TYR A 71 6.87 7.84 -6.18
N ALA A 72 7.51 8.74 -5.44
CA ALA A 72 8.44 9.72 -6.00
C ALA A 72 9.61 9.05 -6.74
N VAL A 73 10.13 7.93 -6.22
CA VAL A 73 11.22 7.17 -6.86
C VAL A 73 10.73 6.33 -8.03
N ILE A 74 9.59 5.66 -7.91
CA ILE A 74 9.05 4.84 -9.01
C ILE A 74 8.61 5.71 -10.18
N GLN A 75 8.12 6.93 -9.92
CA GLN A 75 7.74 7.90 -10.96
C GLN A 75 8.92 8.34 -11.84
N THR A 76 10.18 8.21 -11.38
CA THR A 76 11.36 8.51 -12.21
C THR A 76 11.74 7.37 -13.15
N HIS A 77 11.15 6.18 -13.01
CA HIS A 77 11.44 5.04 -13.85
C HIS A 77 10.51 5.05 -15.08
N PRO A 78 11.02 4.65 -16.26
CA PRO A 78 10.19 4.55 -17.45
C PRO A 78 9.13 3.45 -17.26
N THR A 79 7.87 3.83 -17.41
CA THR A 79 6.72 2.93 -17.41
C THR A 79 6.03 2.97 -18.78
N THR A 80 5.26 1.93 -19.10
CA THR A 80 4.44 1.90 -20.33
C THR A 80 3.43 3.05 -20.36
N ILE A 81 2.96 3.48 -19.20
CA ILE A 81 2.04 4.59 -18.99
C ILE A 81 2.62 5.45 -17.89
N LEU A 82 2.96 6.70 -18.18
CA LEU A 82 3.59 7.62 -17.22
C LEU A 82 2.77 7.75 -15.92
N PHE A 83 1.45 7.62 -16.02
CA PHE A 83 0.53 7.74 -14.90
C PHE A 83 0.37 6.46 -14.08
N ALA A 84 0.96 5.32 -14.48
CA ALA A 84 0.84 4.05 -13.76
C ALA A 84 1.22 4.13 -12.27
N PRO A 85 2.31 4.83 -11.87
CA PRO A 85 2.63 5.02 -10.44
C PRO A 85 1.53 5.78 -9.66
N VAL A 86 0.74 6.63 -10.33
CA VAL A 86 -0.40 7.33 -9.70
C VAL A 86 -1.55 6.38 -9.40
N TYR A 87 -1.82 5.39 -10.27
CA TYR A 87 -2.82 4.35 -9.97
C TYR A 87 -2.43 3.60 -8.69
N ASN A 88 -1.17 3.21 -8.57
CA ASN A 88 -0.63 2.53 -7.41
C ASN A 88 -0.74 3.42 -6.14
N LEU A 89 -0.34 4.68 -6.23
CA LEU A 89 -0.44 5.64 -5.13
C LEU A 89 -1.89 5.77 -4.62
N VAL A 90 -2.85 5.99 -5.52
CA VAL A 90 -4.27 6.12 -5.15
C VAL A 90 -4.78 4.85 -4.48
N ALA A 91 -4.38 3.68 -5.00
CA ALA A 91 -4.78 2.40 -4.45
C ALA A 91 -4.22 2.18 -3.02
N VAL A 92 -2.95 2.49 -2.79
CA VAL A 92 -2.32 2.37 -1.46
C VAL A 92 -2.89 3.39 -0.48
N LEU A 93 -3.10 4.65 -0.90
CA LEU A 93 -3.70 5.68 -0.05
C LEU A 93 -5.13 5.28 0.39
N ALA A 94 -5.93 4.73 -0.52
CA ALA A 94 -7.26 4.20 -0.19
C ALA A 94 -7.17 3.07 0.85
N THR A 95 -6.24 2.13 0.69
CA THR A 95 -5.99 1.08 1.68
C THR A 95 -5.61 1.66 3.05
N LEU A 96 -4.65 2.59 3.09
CA LEU A 96 -4.16 3.19 4.34
C LEU A 96 -5.26 3.97 5.07
N VAL A 97 -6.12 4.69 4.34
CA VAL A 97 -7.29 5.35 4.92
C VAL A 97 -8.24 4.32 5.52
N GLY A 98 -8.55 3.24 4.80
CA GLY A 98 -9.43 2.18 5.30
C GLY A 98 -8.90 1.52 6.57
N LEU A 99 -7.60 1.22 6.61
CA LEU A 99 -6.92 0.72 7.81
C LEU A 99 -6.96 1.74 8.96
N ARG A 100 -6.81 3.03 8.67
CA ARG A 100 -6.82 4.10 9.69
C ARG A 100 -8.20 4.26 10.35
N LEU A 101 -9.27 4.10 9.57
CA LEU A 101 -10.66 4.22 10.05
C LEU A 101 -11.01 3.16 11.09
N THR A 102 -10.42 1.97 11.00
CA THR A 102 -10.70 0.85 11.92
C THR A 102 -9.68 0.71 13.06
N ALA A 103 -8.53 1.38 12.98
CA ALA A 103 -7.44 1.25 13.93
C ALA A 103 -7.80 1.56 15.40
N GLY A 104 -8.90 2.29 15.66
CA GLY A 104 -9.38 2.62 17.00
C GLY A 104 -10.36 1.63 17.61
N ILE A 105 -10.75 0.55 16.91
CA ILE A 105 -11.83 -0.36 17.31
C ILE A 105 -11.26 -1.63 17.98
N PRO A 106 -11.38 -1.82 19.31
CA PRO A 106 -10.61 -2.84 20.04
C PRO A 106 -10.92 -4.31 19.70
N LYS A 107 -12.18 -4.65 19.42
CA LYS A 107 -12.66 -6.05 19.41
C LYS A 107 -12.65 -6.71 18.02
N TYR A 108 -12.43 -5.93 16.96
CA TYR A 108 -12.49 -6.38 15.56
C TYR A 108 -11.32 -5.85 14.69
N SER A 109 -10.34 -5.16 15.30
CA SER A 109 -9.39 -4.25 14.62
C SER A 109 -8.71 -4.81 13.38
N LYS A 110 -8.27 -6.07 13.40
CA LYS A 110 -7.43 -6.65 12.34
C LYS A 110 -8.25 -7.15 11.13
N PRO A 111 -9.19 -8.11 11.25
CA PRO A 111 -9.99 -8.56 10.11
C PRO A 111 -10.94 -7.48 9.58
N LEU A 112 -11.56 -6.70 10.47
CA LEU A 112 -12.42 -5.59 10.06
C LEU A 112 -11.60 -4.52 9.31
N GLY A 113 -10.39 -4.24 9.77
CA GLY A 113 -9.48 -3.34 9.07
C GLY A 113 -9.18 -3.80 7.65
N LEU A 114 -8.84 -5.07 7.47
CA LEU A 114 -8.62 -5.64 6.13
C LEU A 114 -9.87 -5.60 5.26
N GLY A 115 -11.04 -5.92 5.82
CA GLY A 115 -12.31 -5.87 5.09
C GLY A 115 -12.67 -4.46 4.63
N VAL A 116 -12.62 -3.48 5.53
CA VAL A 116 -12.92 -2.07 5.24
C VAL A 116 -11.89 -1.49 4.26
N SER A 117 -10.60 -1.77 4.44
CA SER A 117 -9.56 -1.29 3.53
C SER A 117 -9.68 -1.91 2.14
N SER A 118 -10.01 -3.19 2.05
CA SER A 118 -10.22 -3.87 0.77
C SER A 118 -11.43 -3.30 0.02
N ALA A 119 -12.55 -3.09 0.73
CA ALA A 119 -13.76 -2.50 0.16
C ALA A 119 -13.51 -1.05 -0.31
N LEU A 120 -12.82 -0.25 0.51
CA LEU A 120 -12.50 1.14 0.18
C LEU A 120 -11.55 1.22 -1.03
N ARG A 121 -10.47 0.42 -1.05
CA ARG A 121 -9.56 0.36 -2.21
C ARG A 121 -10.31 -0.05 -3.47
N ALA A 122 -11.12 -1.11 -3.41
CA ALA A 122 -11.89 -1.56 -4.56
C ALA A 122 -12.85 -0.46 -5.08
N ALA A 123 -13.60 0.19 -4.19
CA ALA A 123 -14.53 1.25 -4.57
C ALA A 123 -13.81 2.45 -5.21
N VAL A 124 -12.73 2.92 -4.59
CA VAL A 124 -11.92 4.03 -5.13
C VAL A 124 -11.30 3.64 -6.47
N MET A 125 -10.74 2.45 -6.60
CA MET A 125 -10.08 2.02 -7.83
C MET A 125 -11.06 1.74 -8.96
N VAL A 126 -12.29 1.32 -8.67
CA VAL A 126 -13.36 1.25 -9.67
C VAL A 126 -13.68 2.64 -10.22
N GLY A 127 -13.93 3.62 -9.34
CA GLY A 127 -14.20 5.00 -9.77
C GLY A 127 -13.03 5.64 -10.51
N PHE A 128 -11.82 5.45 -9.99
CA PHE A 128 -10.60 5.97 -10.60
C PHE A 128 -10.35 5.36 -11.98
N ASN A 129 -10.43 4.03 -12.13
CA ASN A 129 -10.26 3.38 -13.43
C ASN A 129 -11.38 3.74 -14.41
N TYR A 130 -12.62 3.88 -13.95
CA TYR A 130 -13.71 4.34 -14.81
C TYR A 130 -13.37 5.67 -15.48
N VAL A 131 -12.78 6.61 -14.75
CA VAL A 131 -12.41 7.92 -15.30
C VAL A 131 -11.13 7.83 -16.15
N PHE A 132 -10.04 7.30 -15.60
CA PHE A 132 -8.71 7.46 -16.19
C PHE A 132 -8.40 6.48 -17.32
N VAL A 133 -8.97 5.27 -17.33
CA VAL A 133 -8.72 4.29 -18.41
C VAL A 133 -9.27 4.80 -19.76
N GLN A 134 -10.32 5.62 -19.72
CA GLN A 134 -10.91 6.24 -20.90
C GLN A 134 -10.05 7.36 -21.50
N LEU A 135 -9.11 7.92 -20.73
CA LEU A 135 -8.23 8.98 -21.19
C LEU A 135 -7.12 8.41 -22.08
N PRO A 136 -6.56 9.21 -23.01
CA PRO A 136 -5.43 8.77 -23.80
C PRO A 136 -4.16 8.61 -22.97
N ILE A 137 -3.17 7.92 -23.54
CA ILE A 137 -1.79 7.95 -23.08
C ILE A 137 -1.37 9.44 -22.99
N PRO A 138 -0.81 9.90 -21.87
CA PRO A 138 -0.13 9.12 -20.82
C PRO A 138 -0.97 8.75 -19.60
N PHE A 139 -2.27 9.02 -19.58
CA PHE A 139 -3.14 8.83 -18.40
C PHE A 139 -3.85 7.47 -18.36
N GLY A 140 -4.21 6.96 -19.53
CA GLY A 140 -4.97 5.71 -19.69
C GLY A 140 -4.73 5.05 -21.04
N PHE A 141 -5.78 4.40 -21.57
CA PHE A 141 -5.71 3.54 -22.76
C PHE A 141 -6.67 3.95 -23.88
N SER A 142 -7.36 5.10 -23.77
CA SER A 142 -8.39 5.54 -24.72
C SER A 142 -9.55 4.55 -24.90
N PHE A 143 -9.85 3.71 -23.89
CA PHE A 143 -10.94 2.75 -24.01
C PHE A 143 -12.29 3.48 -23.95
N PRO A 144 -13.24 3.18 -24.85
CA PRO A 144 -14.58 3.75 -24.77
C PRO A 144 -15.32 3.20 -23.54
N ALA A 145 -16.22 4.00 -22.97
CA ALA A 145 -16.97 3.64 -21.75
C ALA A 145 -17.59 2.23 -21.77
N ARG A 146 -18.13 1.81 -22.92
CA ARG A 146 -18.73 0.48 -23.12
C ARG A 146 -17.75 -0.69 -22.89
N GLU A 147 -16.46 -0.45 -23.16
CA GLU A 147 -15.38 -1.43 -22.99
C GLU A 147 -14.80 -1.37 -21.58
N VAL A 148 -14.86 -0.20 -20.90
CA VAL A 148 -14.38 -0.04 -19.53
C VAL A 148 -15.31 -0.68 -18.49
N VAL A 149 -16.62 -0.53 -18.66
CA VAL A 149 -17.61 -1.02 -17.67
C VAL A 149 -17.44 -2.50 -17.31
N PRO A 150 -17.27 -3.43 -18.26
CA PRO A 150 -17.01 -4.84 -17.95
C PRO A 150 -15.70 -5.09 -17.19
N LEU A 151 -14.68 -4.23 -17.36
CA LEU A 151 -13.38 -4.36 -16.69
C LEU A 151 -13.43 -3.95 -15.22
N LEU A 152 -14.43 -3.17 -14.81
CA LEU A 152 -14.54 -2.67 -13.43
C LEU A 152 -14.69 -3.80 -12.41
N ILE A 153 -15.39 -4.88 -12.76
CA ILE A 153 -15.56 -6.05 -11.89
C ILE A 153 -14.20 -6.76 -11.64
N PRO A 154 -13.45 -7.19 -12.66
CA PRO A 154 -12.13 -7.78 -12.45
C PRO A 154 -11.14 -6.81 -11.77
N ILE A 155 -11.22 -5.50 -12.03
CA ILE A 155 -10.43 -4.48 -11.32
C ILE A 155 -10.77 -4.47 -9.82
N ALA A 156 -12.05 -4.53 -9.46
CA ALA A 156 -12.47 -4.59 -8.05
C ALA A 156 -11.94 -5.85 -7.37
N ILE A 157 -12.09 -7.01 -8.02
CA ILE A 157 -11.60 -8.31 -7.51
C ILE A 157 -10.08 -8.26 -7.31
N PHE A 158 -9.35 -7.77 -8.31
CA PHE A 158 -7.90 -7.59 -8.23
C PHE A 158 -7.50 -6.75 -7.01
N ASN A 159 -8.14 -5.60 -6.81
CA ASN A 159 -7.82 -4.70 -5.68
C ASN A 159 -8.17 -5.30 -4.31
N VAL A 160 -9.24 -6.11 -4.22
CA VAL A 160 -9.54 -6.87 -3.01
C VAL A 160 -8.42 -7.87 -2.73
N ILE A 161 -8.04 -8.69 -3.72
CA ILE A 161 -6.96 -9.68 -3.57
C ILE A 161 -5.66 -9.00 -3.16
N VAL A 162 -5.28 -7.92 -3.84
CA VAL A 162 -4.07 -7.14 -3.54
C VAL A 162 -4.07 -6.69 -2.09
N THR A 163 -5.16 -6.08 -1.63
CA THR A 163 -5.26 -5.62 -0.24
C THR A 163 -5.13 -6.76 0.76
N LEU A 164 -5.84 -7.87 0.51
CA LEU A 164 -5.87 -9.01 1.43
C LEU A 164 -4.49 -9.64 1.60
N TYR A 165 -3.75 -9.90 0.52
CA TYR A 165 -2.42 -10.48 0.68
C TYR A 165 -1.41 -9.46 1.17
N SER A 166 -1.40 -8.23 0.66
CA SER A 166 -0.33 -7.27 0.99
C SER A 166 -0.44 -6.76 2.43
N ALA A 167 -1.60 -6.26 2.83
CA ALA A 167 -1.83 -5.80 4.19
C ALA A 167 -1.93 -6.98 5.18
N GLY A 168 -2.49 -8.12 4.75
CA GLY A 168 -2.53 -9.35 5.55
C GLY A 168 -1.13 -9.88 5.86
N LEU A 169 -0.25 -10.02 4.87
CA LEU A 169 1.14 -10.45 5.07
C LEU A 169 1.91 -9.43 5.90
N ALA A 170 1.72 -8.12 5.66
CA ALA A 170 2.35 -7.08 6.47
C ALA A 170 1.97 -7.19 7.97
N LEU A 171 0.70 -7.51 8.25
CA LEU A 171 0.22 -7.76 9.60
C LEU A 171 0.86 -9.01 10.24
N MET A 172 1.04 -10.08 9.47
CA MET A 172 1.74 -11.28 9.93
C MET A 172 3.21 -10.98 10.26
N VAL A 173 3.90 -10.22 9.39
CA VAL A 173 5.28 -9.77 9.63
C VAL A 173 5.35 -8.90 10.89
N TYR A 174 4.41 -7.96 11.05
CA TYR A 174 4.28 -7.14 12.26
C TYR A 174 4.17 -8.01 13.52
N ASP A 175 3.27 -8.99 13.54
CA ASP A 175 3.05 -9.84 14.71
C ASP A 175 4.30 -10.67 15.05
N VAL A 176 5.05 -11.16 14.06
CA VAL A 176 6.31 -11.88 14.27
C VAL A 176 7.40 -10.97 14.84
N VAL A 177 7.60 -9.79 14.24
CA VAL A 177 8.61 -8.82 14.68
C VAL A 177 8.31 -8.34 16.10
N TRP A 178 7.05 -7.99 16.38
CA TRP A 178 6.62 -7.52 17.69
C TRP A 178 6.85 -8.55 18.79
N LYS A 179 6.49 -9.82 18.54
CA LYS A 179 6.76 -10.94 19.47
C LYS A 179 8.26 -11.05 19.80
N ARG A 180 9.15 -10.92 18.81
CA ARG A 180 10.60 -11.01 19.03
C ARG A 180 11.15 -9.85 19.87
N ILE A 181 10.62 -8.63 19.68
CA ILE A 181 11.02 -7.46 20.47
C ILE A 181 10.58 -7.63 21.92
N LEU A 182 9.34 -8.07 22.15
CA LEU A 182 8.83 -8.34 23.49
C LEU A 182 9.67 -9.39 24.21
N LEU A 183 9.99 -10.51 23.56
CA LEU A 183 10.81 -11.57 24.15
C LEU A 183 12.20 -11.07 24.56
N ARG A 184 12.87 -10.26 23.72
CA ARG A 184 14.17 -9.64 24.06
C ARG A 184 14.09 -8.69 25.25
N SER A 185 12.99 -7.95 25.40
CA SER A 185 12.80 -7.06 26.54
C SER A 185 12.68 -7.82 27.87
N GLN A 186 12.11 -9.02 27.86
CA GLN A 186 11.92 -9.83 29.07
C GLN A 186 13.20 -10.55 29.52
N THR A 187 14.06 -10.99 28.60
CA THR A 187 15.37 -11.56 28.93
C THR A 187 16.35 -10.52 29.47
N SER A 188 16.29 -9.27 29.00
CA SER A 188 17.10 -8.16 29.52
C SER A 188 16.75 -7.74 30.96
N ILE A 189 15.56 -8.07 31.47
CA ILE A 189 15.14 -7.75 32.85
C ILE A 189 15.53 -8.85 33.84
N ARG A 190 15.89 -10.05 33.35
CA ARG A 190 16.23 -11.22 34.16
C ARG A 190 17.73 -11.50 34.27
N ALA A 191 18.56 -10.67 33.65
CA ALA A 191 20.02 -10.69 33.75
C ALA A 191 20.47 -9.49 34.59
#